data_AF-A0A373W4D2-F1
#
_entry.id   AF-A0A373W4D2-F1
#
_cell.length_a   1.000
_cell.length_b   1.000
_cell.length_c   1.000
_cell.angle_alpha   90.00
_cell.angle_beta   90.00
_cell.angle_gamma   90.00
#
_symmetry.space_group_name_H-M   'P 1'
#
loop_
_entity.id
_entity.type
_entity.pdbx_description
1 polymer ?
#
loop_
_entity_poly.entity_id
_entity_poly.type
_entity_poly.pdbx_seq_one_letter_code
_entity_poly.pdbx_strand_id
1 'polypeptide(L)'
;MKQENVFNDSPEDMNFEILSAIEEEKRLNNNSYFPNDFYNNEEPADESSPRKFLKRDIRRMALLRLEDSARTEEDFKEVINIWDRNDSNRERKERYHEIGRSVVPLEYGAAKDGVIFPLPHNKVLWKQILKGDFIDTIFNCPFEMHELVEDEKLSDTIYNLKPEHKELLYYLIVKNLSPRQIAAIKQCTDRNIRKVKTTLLNKLRLEAGYEQYI
;
A
#
# COMPACT_ATOMS: atom_id res chain seq x y z
N MET A 1 43.32 -13.44 17.80
CA MET A 1 42.71 -12.14 17.45
C MET A 1 42.06 -12.28 16.08
N LYS A 2 40.74 -12.40 16.02
CA LYS A 2 39.96 -12.29 14.77
C LYS A 2 39.01 -11.11 14.96
N GLN A 3 39.03 -10.24 13.96
CA GLN A 3 38.52 -8.89 13.97
C GLN A 3 36.99 -8.87 14.09
N GLU A 4 36.49 -7.96 14.90
CA GLU A 4 35.07 -7.69 15.11
C GLU A 4 34.49 -7.02 13.86
N ASN A 5 33.37 -7.56 13.36
CA ASN A 5 32.57 -6.90 12.34
C ASN A 5 31.84 -5.71 12.98
N VAL A 6 32.40 -4.51 12.81
CA VAL A 6 31.74 -3.26 13.12
C VAL A 6 30.69 -3.01 12.05
N PHE A 7 29.42 -3.17 12.41
CA PHE A 7 28.29 -2.77 11.59
C PHE A 7 28.27 -1.23 11.54
N ASN A 8 28.80 -0.67 10.46
CA ASN A 8 28.77 0.77 10.21
C ASN A 8 27.41 1.12 9.60
N ASP A 9 26.43 1.48 10.43
CA ASP A 9 25.19 2.12 10.01
C ASP A 9 25.46 3.61 9.70
N SER A 10 26.20 3.88 8.62
CA SER A 10 26.37 5.25 8.13
C SER A 10 25.08 5.71 7.44
N PRO A 11 24.56 6.93 7.72
CA PRO A 11 23.38 7.48 7.04
C PRO A 11 23.52 7.57 5.51
N GLU A 12 24.75 7.49 5.02
CA GLU A 12 25.10 7.50 3.60
C GLU A 12 24.73 6.18 2.90
N ASP A 13 24.80 5.04 3.61
CA ASP A 13 24.49 3.72 3.06
C ASP A 13 22.97 3.51 2.90
N MET A 14 22.18 4.01 3.87
CA MET A 14 20.71 4.07 3.77
C MET A 14 20.23 4.93 2.60
N ASN A 15 20.93 6.02 2.30
CA ASN A 15 20.61 6.86 1.14
C ASN A 15 20.93 6.16 -0.17
N PHE A 16 21.97 5.33 -0.22
CA PHE A 16 22.32 4.53 -1.40
C PHE A 16 21.27 3.43 -1.67
N GLU A 17 20.76 2.77 -0.64
CA GLU A 17 19.67 1.79 -0.74
C GLU A 17 18.35 2.42 -1.22
N ILE A 18 18.02 3.61 -0.72
CA ILE A 18 16.82 4.34 -1.18
C ILE A 18 16.97 4.79 -2.63
N LEU A 19 18.14 5.29 -3.03
CA LEU A 19 18.42 5.70 -4.40
C LEU A 19 18.39 4.52 -5.38
N SER A 20 18.94 3.36 -4.99
CA SER A 20 18.90 2.14 -5.81
C SER A 20 17.47 1.62 -5.98
N ALA A 21 16.65 1.65 -4.93
CA ALA A 21 15.24 1.27 -4.99
C ALA A 21 14.42 2.19 -5.92
N ILE A 22 14.67 3.50 -5.90
CA ILE A 22 14.04 4.47 -6.82
C ILE A 22 14.45 4.20 -8.27
N GLU A 23 15.70 3.84 -8.51
CA GLU A 23 16.20 3.52 -9.85
C GLU A 23 15.64 2.20 -10.39
N GLU A 24 15.43 1.23 -9.50
CA GLU A 24 14.74 -0.03 -9.80
C GLU A 24 13.26 0.18 -10.11
N GLU A 25 12.57 1.07 -9.38
CA GLU A 25 11.20 1.52 -9.72
C GLU A 25 11.12 2.13 -11.13
N LYS A 26 12.13 2.90 -11.55
CA LYS A 26 12.21 3.46 -12.91
C LYS A 26 12.44 2.38 -13.97
N ARG A 27 13.28 1.37 -13.69
CA ARG A 27 13.53 0.25 -14.61
C ARG A 27 12.30 -0.63 -14.81
N LEU A 28 11.57 -0.94 -13.74
CA LEU A 28 10.33 -1.71 -13.79
C LEU A 28 9.21 -0.98 -14.53
N ASN A 29 9.16 0.36 -14.44
CA ASN A 29 8.22 1.18 -15.22
C ASN A 29 8.56 1.20 -16.73
N ASN A 30 9.84 1.13 -17.10
CA ASN A 30 10.28 1.25 -18.50
C ASN A 30 10.35 -0.10 -19.25
N ASN A 31 10.34 -1.25 -18.58
CA ASN A 31 10.50 -2.56 -19.25
C ASN A 31 9.17 -3.20 -19.71
N SER A 32 8.20 -2.39 -20.14
CA SER A 32 6.91 -2.85 -20.65
C SER A 32 6.89 -3.07 -22.17
N TYR A 33 7.96 -3.60 -22.76
CA TYR A 33 8.01 -3.88 -24.20
C TYR A 33 7.69 -5.35 -24.47
N PHE A 34 6.46 -5.62 -24.86
CA PHE A 34 6.13 -6.82 -25.64
C PHE A 34 6.02 -6.37 -27.10
N PRO A 35 6.73 -7.01 -28.06
CA PRO A 35 6.50 -6.78 -29.48
C PRO A 35 5.02 -6.99 -29.82
N ASN A 36 4.41 -5.99 -30.46
CA ASN A 36 2.99 -5.99 -30.84
C ASN A 36 2.68 -6.87 -32.07
N ASP A 37 3.62 -7.69 -32.53
CA ASP A 37 3.64 -8.14 -33.94
C ASP A 37 3.06 -9.54 -34.17
N PHE A 38 2.10 -10.01 -33.36
CA PHE A 38 1.48 -11.34 -33.54
C PHE A 38 0.02 -11.35 -33.99
N TYR A 39 -0.60 -10.19 -34.26
CA TYR A 39 -1.99 -10.14 -34.71
C TYR A 39 -2.22 -9.14 -35.85
N ASN A 40 -1.53 -9.32 -36.97
CA ASN A 40 -1.89 -8.69 -38.25
C ASN A 40 -2.05 -9.77 -39.32
N ASN A 41 -3.07 -10.62 -39.17
CA ASN A 41 -3.58 -11.40 -40.29
C ASN A 41 -5.08 -11.04 -40.43
N GLU A 42 -5.37 -10.12 -41.35
CA GLU A 42 -6.73 -9.90 -41.84
C GLU A 42 -7.07 -11.06 -42.79
N GLU A 43 -7.75 -12.10 -42.27
CA GLU A 43 -8.40 -13.12 -43.10
C GLU A 43 -9.87 -12.76 -43.34
N PRO A 44 -10.43 -13.09 -44.53
CA PRO A 44 -11.75 -12.65 -44.95
C PRO A 44 -12.87 -13.32 -44.14
N ALA A 45 -13.93 -12.54 -43.89
CA ALA A 45 -15.06 -12.90 -43.05
C ALA A 45 -15.86 -14.09 -43.59
N ASP A 46 -15.80 -15.22 -42.89
CA ASP A 46 -16.69 -16.37 -43.08
C ASP A 46 -17.91 -16.31 -42.15
N GLU A 47 -19.05 -16.76 -42.67
CA GLU A 47 -20.41 -16.63 -42.13
C GLU A 47 -20.65 -17.43 -40.83
N SER A 48 -20.19 -16.90 -39.71
CA SER A 48 -20.71 -17.20 -38.38
C SER A 48 -20.16 -16.13 -37.46
N SER A 49 -20.81 -14.96 -37.36
CA SER A 49 -20.27 -13.87 -36.54
C SER A 49 -20.07 -14.38 -35.11
N PRO A 50 -18.83 -14.61 -34.66
CA PRO A 50 -18.61 -15.03 -33.29
C PRO A 50 -19.10 -13.88 -32.42
N ARG A 51 -19.77 -14.18 -31.30
CA ARG A 51 -20.16 -13.15 -30.32
C ARG A 51 -18.93 -12.28 -30.07
N LYS A 52 -19.00 -10.98 -30.36
CA LYS A 52 -17.86 -10.07 -30.21
C LYS A 52 -17.45 -10.06 -28.74
N PHE A 53 -16.42 -10.82 -28.40
CA PHE A 53 -15.89 -10.87 -27.05
C PHE A 53 -15.17 -9.56 -26.73
N LEU A 54 -15.36 -9.04 -25.52
CA LEU A 54 -14.60 -7.90 -25.04
C LEU A 54 -13.12 -8.30 -24.94
N LYS A 55 -12.20 -7.36 -25.19
CA LYS A 55 -10.74 -7.61 -25.08
C LYS A 55 -10.33 -8.24 -23.75
N ARG A 56 -11.02 -7.89 -22.65
CA ARG A 56 -10.80 -8.47 -21.31
C ARG A 56 -11.14 -9.96 -21.24
N ASP A 57 -12.19 -10.38 -21.94
CA ASP A 57 -12.68 -11.75 -21.88
C ASP A 57 -11.83 -12.64 -22.79
N ILE A 58 -11.39 -12.13 -23.94
CA ILE A 58 -10.38 -12.79 -24.80
C ILE A 58 -9.09 -13.03 -24.02
N ARG A 59 -8.57 -12.04 -23.28
CA ARG A 59 -7.36 -12.21 -22.46
C ARG A 59 -7.55 -13.25 -21.36
N ARG A 60 -8.72 -13.28 -20.69
CA ARG A 60 -9.03 -14.29 -19.69
C ARG A 60 -9.06 -15.69 -20.31
N MET A 61 -9.67 -15.84 -21.48
CA MET A 61 -9.72 -17.10 -22.22
C MET A 61 -8.32 -17.56 -22.66
N ALA A 62 -7.46 -16.64 -23.12
CA ALA A 62 -6.08 -16.95 -23.47
C ALA A 62 -5.27 -17.43 -22.26
N LEU A 63 -5.43 -16.79 -21.11
CA LEU A 63 -4.78 -17.19 -19.86
C LEU A 63 -5.25 -18.58 -19.43
N LEU A 64 -6.56 -18.86 -19.46
CA LEU A 64 -7.10 -20.19 -19.17
C LEU A 64 -6.53 -21.28 -20.09
N ARG A 65 -6.38 -20.98 -21.39
CA ARG A 65 -5.75 -21.93 -22.33
C ARG A 65 -4.28 -22.19 -21.99
N LEU A 66 -3.55 -21.16 -21.57
CA LEU A 66 -2.16 -21.28 -21.16
C LEU A 66 -2.06 -22.18 -19.92
N GLU A 67 -2.91 -21.96 -18.92
CA GLU A 67 -3.04 -22.83 -17.74
C GLU A 67 -3.37 -24.27 -18.09
N ASP A 68 -4.36 -24.49 -18.97
CA ASP A 68 -4.78 -25.83 -19.39
C ASP A 68 -3.69 -26.55 -20.21
N SER A 69 -2.86 -25.79 -20.93
CA SER A 69 -1.76 -26.31 -21.74
C SER A 69 -0.47 -26.55 -20.97
N ALA A 70 -0.32 -25.99 -19.77
CA ALA A 70 0.90 -26.11 -18.98
C ALA A 70 1.17 -27.57 -18.60
N ARG A 71 2.34 -28.09 -18.98
CA ARG A 71 2.76 -29.47 -18.68
C ARG A 71 4.16 -29.54 -18.06
N THR A 72 4.98 -28.52 -18.29
CA THR A 72 6.35 -28.43 -17.75
C THR A 72 6.43 -27.45 -16.58
N GLU A 73 7.48 -27.58 -15.76
CA GLU A 73 7.75 -26.61 -14.69
C GLU A 73 7.96 -25.19 -15.22
N GLU A 74 8.50 -25.06 -16.43
CA GLU A 74 8.71 -23.77 -17.10
C GLU A 74 7.38 -23.12 -17.47
N ASP A 75 6.44 -23.90 -18.02
CA ASP A 75 5.09 -23.41 -18.35
C ASP A 75 4.37 -22.88 -17.10
N PHE A 76 4.48 -23.62 -15.97
CA PHE A 76 3.88 -23.18 -14.71
C PHE A 76 4.51 -21.90 -14.16
N LYS A 77 5.83 -21.72 -14.30
CA LYS A 77 6.49 -20.46 -13.92
C LYS A 77 5.99 -19.29 -14.77
N GLU A 78 5.75 -19.52 -16.07
CA GLU A 78 5.19 -18.48 -16.94
C GLU A 78 3.76 -18.11 -16.53
N VAL A 79 2.90 -19.09 -16.25
CA VAL A 79 1.54 -18.86 -15.71
C VAL A 79 1.60 -18.01 -14.44
N ILE A 80 2.45 -18.37 -13.48
CA ILE A 80 2.61 -17.65 -12.22
C ILE A 80 3.06 -16.20 -12.48
N ASN A 81 4.05 -15.99 -13.33
CA ASN A 81 4.52 -14.64 -13.68
C ASN A 81 3.40 -13.76 -14.28
N ILE A 82 2.51 -14.35 -15.10
CA ILE A 82 1.35 -13.64 -15.66
C ILE A 82 0.36 -13.26 -14.54
N TRP A 83 0.12 -14.17 -13.59
CA TRP A 83 -0.72 -13.88 -12.43
C TRP A 83 -0.12 -12.79 -11.55
N ASP A 84 1.16 -12.86 -11.21
CA ASP A 84 1.86 -11.87 -10.40
C ASP A 84 1.83 -10.48 -11.06
N ARG A 85 1.97 -10.43 -12.39
CA ARG A 85 1.82 -9.21 -13.17
C ARG A 85 0.39 -8.68 -13.14
N ASN A 86 -0.61 -9.55 -13.24
CA ASN A 86 -2.02 -9.16 -13.14
C ASN A 86 -2.35 -8.65 -11.73
N ASP A 87 -1.77 -9.27 -10.70
CA ASP A 87 -1.88 -8.86 -9.30
C ASP A 87 -1.27 -7.47 -9.09
N SER A 88 -0.03 -7.28 -9.52
CA SER A 88 0.68 -5.99 -9.47
C SER A 88 -0.08 -4.87 -10.19
N ASN A 89 -0.68 -5.18 -11.34
CA ASN A 89 -1.50 -4.24 -12.09
C ASN A 89 -2.79 -3.88 -11.36
N ARG A 90 -3.42 -4.84 -10.69
CA ARG A 90 -4.60 -4.59 -9.86
C ARG A 90 -4.22 -3.65 -8.72
N GLU A 91 -3.18 -3.98 -7.94
CA GLU A 91 -2.73 -3.15 -6.83
C GLU A 91 -2.37 -1.74 -7.27
N ARG A 92 -1.65 -1.59 -8.41
CA ARG A 92 -1.32 -0.27 -8.96
C ARG A 92 -2.56 0.55 -9.29
N LYS A 93 -3.61 -0.05 -9.84
CA LYS A 93 -4.88 0.64 -10.13
C LYS A 93 -5.60 1.05 -8.86
N GLU A 94 -5.61 0.19 -7.85
CA GLU A 94 -6.22 0.53 -6.57
C GLU A 94 -5.48 1.69 -5.90
N ARG A 95 -4.14 1.69 -5.90
CA ARG A 95 -3.31 2.81 -5.42
C ARG A 95 -3.55 4.12 -6.14
N TYR A 96 -3.81 4.09 -7.45
CA TYR A 96 -4.11 5.31 -8.21
C TYR A 96 -5.36 6.04 -7.69
N HIS A 97 -6.27 5.33 -7.05
CA HIS A 97 -7.48 5.88 -6.44
C HIS A 97 -7.37 6.10 -4.93
N GLU A 98 -6.22 5.82 -4.33
CA GLU A 98 -5.99 6.11 -2.92
C GLU A 98 -5.68 7.58 -2.73
N ILE A 99 -6.57 8.27 -2.02
CA ILE A 99 -6.32 9.62 -1.52
C ILE A 99 -5.38 9.47 -0.31
N GLY A 100 -4.08 9.51 -0.55
CA GLY A 100 -3.04 9.60 0.50
C GLY A 100 -2.69 11.06 0.83
N ARG A 101 -1.85 11.28 1.86
CA ARG A 101 -1.07 12.52 1.92
C ARG A 101 -0.17 12.56 0.68
N SER A 102 -0.09 13.71 0.01
CA SER A 102 0.83 13.89 -1.12
C SER A 102 2.25 13.47 -0.72
N VAL A 103 2.98 12.84 -1.65
CA VAL A 103 4.38 12.40 -1.45
C VAL A 103 5.26 13.56 -0.98
N VAL A 104 4.92 14.76 -1.45
CA VAL A 104 5.39 16.02 -0.90
C VAL A 104 4.52 16.34 0.31
N PRO A 105 5.02 16.24 1.55
CA PRO A 105 4.32 16.86 2.67
C PRO A 105 4.07 18.29 2.25
N LEU A 106 2.82 18.79 2.36
CA LEU A 106 2.61 20.25 2.34
C LEU A 106 3.77 20.84 3.15
N GLU A 107 4.46 21.85 2.61
CA GLU A 107 5.71 22.45 3.13
C GLU A 107 5.57 23.08 4.53
N TYR A 108 4.68 22.57 5.35
CA TYR A 108 4.31 22.97 6.68
C TYR A 108 5.44 22.69 7.67
N GLY A 109 6.47 23.54 7.59
CA GLY A 109 7.65 23.52 8.44
C GLY A 109 8.97 23.21 7.71
N ALA A 110 8.98 23.00 6.40
CA ALA A 110 10.24 22.98 5.66
C ALA A 110 10.77 24.42 5.59
N ALA A 111 11.93 24.69 6.19
CA ALA A 111 12.55 26.00 6.08
C ALA A 111 12.88 26.25 4.61
N LYS A 112 12.38 27.36 4.04
CA LYS A 112 12.62 27.75 2.64
C LYS A 112 14.11 27.78 2.28
N ASP A 113 14.94 28.10 3.26
CA ASP A 113 16.37 28.36 3.08
C ASP A 113 17.26 27.15 3.41
N GLY A 114 16.69 25.95 3.56
CA GLY A 114 17.49 24.74 3.87
C GLY A 114 18.15 24.77 5.26
N VAL A 115 17.75 25.70 6.15
CA VAL A 115 18.19 25.69 7.55
C VAL A 115 17.58 24.48 8.24
N ILE A 116 18.40 23.43 8.36
CA ILE A 116 18.07 22.21 9.09
C ILE A 116 18.07 22.58 10.58
N PHE A 117 16.94 23.07 11.08
CA PHE A 117 16.68 23.01 12.52
C PHE A 117 16.79 21.55 12.95
N PRO A 118 17.39 21.24 14.12
CA PRO A 118 17.64 19.86 14.52
C PRO A 118 16.37 19.02 14.41
N LEU A 119 16.49 17.88 13.69
CA LEU A 119 15.42 16.97 13.23
C LEU A 119 14.21 16.75 14.16
N PRO A 120 14.33 16.67 15.51
CA PRO A 120 13.14 16.52 16.36
C PRO A 120 12.16 17.71 16.28
N HIS A 121 12.64 18.93 16.10
CA HIS A 121 11.81 20.15 16.22
C HIS A 121 10.83 20.37 15.07
N ASN A 122 11.00 19.65 13.95
CA ASN A 122 10.11 19.81 12.80
C ASN A 122 8.93 18.82 12.80
N LYS A 123 8.89 17.86 13.73
CA LYS A 123 7.76 16.94 13.85
C LYS A 123 6.58 17.63 14.54
N VAL A 124 5.37 17.38 14.05
CA VAL A 124 4.12 17.99 14.58
C VAL A 124 3.97 17.76 16.08
N LEU A 125 4.24 16.54 16.56
CA LEU A 125 4.17 16.20 17.98
C LEU A 125 5.11 17.04 18.85
N TRP A 126 6.34 17.29 18.39
CA TRP A 126 7.29 18.12 19.15
C TRP A 126 6.84 19.58 19.23
N LYS A 127 6.21 20.10 18.17
CA LYS A 127 5.60 21.44 18.19
C LYS A 127 4.42 21.51 19.17
N GLN A 128 3.62 20.45 19.30
CA GLN A 128 2.53 20.36 20.27
C GLN A 128 3.04 20.34 21.71
N ILE A 129 4.08 19.53 22.00
CA ILE A 129 4.76 19.51 23.31
C ILE A 129 5.23 20.91 23.72
N LEU A 130 5.89 21.63 22.80
CA LEU A 130 6.36 23.00 23.07
C LEU A 130 5.23 24.00 23.31
N LYS A 131 4.06 23.78 22.69
CA LYS A 131 2.84 24.57 22.93
C LYS A 131 2.21 24.28 24.30
N GLY A 132 2.62 23.20 24.97
CA GLY A 132 2.00 22.70 26.19
C GLY A 132 0.78 21.82 25.94
N ASP A 133 0.59 21.35 24.71
CA ASP A 133 -0.47 20.41 24.34
C ASP A 133 0.12 18.99 24.28
N PHE A 134 -0.25 18.17 25.26
CA PHE A 134 0.37 16.87 25.47
C PHE A 134 -0.55 15.70 25.14
N ILE A 135 -1.84 15.93 24.87
CA ILE A 135 -2.84 14.86 24.72
C ILE A 135 -2.42 13.88 23.61
N ASP A 136 -2.09 14.41 22.44
CA ASP A 136 -1.63 13.62 21.28
C ASP A 136 -0.33 12.86 21.55
N THR A 137 0.53 13.37 22.43
CA THR A 137 1.77 12.70 22.80
C THR A 137 1.61 11.64 23.87
N ILE A 138 0.73 11.87 24.85
CA ILE A 138 0.44 10.91 25.92
C ILE A 138 -0.21 9.68 25.30
N PHE A 139 -1.26 9.87 24.50
CA PHE A 139 -2.03 8.79 23.88
C PHE A 139 -1.51 8.36 22.50
N ASN A 140 -0.21 8.51 22.25
CA ASN A 140 0.42 8.11 20.99
C ASN A 140 0.68 6.59 20.93
N CYS A 141 -0.28 5.76 21.37
CA CYS A 141 -0.17 4.32 21.47
C CYS A 141 -1.40 3.64 20.84
N PRO A 142 -1.26 2.51 20.13
CA PRO A 142 -2.42 1.79 19.56
C PRO A 142 -3.50 1.41 20.58
N PHE A 143 -3.12 1.14 21.83
CA PHE A 143 -4.06 0.67 22.84
C PHE A 143 -4.87 1.78 23.49
N GLU A 144 -4.34 3.01 23.45
CA GLU A 144 -4.88 4.19 24.14
C GLU A 144 -5.48 5.22 23.17
N MET A 145 -5.43 4.97 21.86
CA MET A 145 -5.95 5.91 20.84
C MET A 145 -7.45 6.23 20.95
N HIS A 146 -8.22 5.46 21.72
CA HIS A 146 -9.63 5.73 21.98
C HIS A 146 -9.82 7.03 22.79
N GLU A 147 -8.85 7.39 23.63
CA GLU A 147 -8.83 8.66 24.39
C GLU A 147 -8.69 9.90 23.49
N LEU A 148 -8.26 9.71 22.23
CA LEU A 148 -8.18 10.79 21.24
C LEU A 148 -9.53 11.05 20.54
N VAL A 149 -10.55 10.25 20.83
CA VAL A 149 -11.87 10.32 20.20
C VAL A 149 -12.86 10.99 21.14
N GLU A 150 -13.49 12.06 20.68
CA GLU A 150 -14.46 12.82 21.48
C GLU A 150 -15.81 12.09 21.62
N ASP A 151 -16.22 11.30 20.63
CA ASP A 151 -17.45 10.52 20.67
C ASP A 151 -17.30 9.29 21.57
N GLU A 152 -18.04 9.29 22.68
CA GLU A 152 -18.08 8.21 23.68
C GLU A 152 -18.36 6.84 23.06
N LYS A 153 -19.34 6.74 22.14
CA LYS A 153 -19.69 5.46 21.52
C LYS A 153 -18.55 4.94 20.65
N LEU A 154 -17.95 5.83 19.86
CA LEU A 154 -16.83 5.45 19.01
C LEU A 154 -15.60 5.09 19.86
N SER A 155 -15.35 5.82 20.96
CA SER A 155 -14.28 5.52 21.91
C SER A 155 -14.44 4.11 22.51
N ASP A 156 -15.63 3.77 23.01
CA ASP A 156 -15.93 2.45 23.57
C ASP A 156 -15.76 1.32 22.54
N THR A 157 -16.20 1.53 21.31
CA THR A 157 -16.05 0.52 20.24
C THR A 157 -14.59 0.29 19.87
N ILE A 158 -13.79 1.36 19.81
CA ILE A 158 -12.34 1.26 19.59
C ILE A 158 -11.68 0.57 20.78
N TYR A 159 -12.08 0.88 22.01
CA TYR A 159 -11.55 0.26 23.22
C TYR A 159 -11.80 -1.26 23.25
N ASN A 160 -12.98 -1.72 22.85
CA ASN A 160 -13.35 -3.14 22.84
C ASN A 160 -12.77 -3.94 21.66
N LEU A 161 -12.04 -3.27 20.77
CA LEU A 161 -11.47 -3.89 19.58
C LEU A 161 -10.29 -4.83 19.91
N LYS A 162 -10.09 -5.87 19.09
CA LYS A 162 -8.93 -6.78 19.23
C LYS A 162 -7.60 -6.02 19.08
N PRO A 163 -6.53 -6.43 19.79
CA PRO A 163 -5.23 -5.75 19.77
C PRO A 163 -4.67 -5.61 18.34
N GLU A 164 -4.75 -6.67 17.52
CA GLU A 164 -4.28 -6.65 16.12
C GLU A 164 -5.00 -5.61 15.26
N HIS A 165 -6.30 -5.40 15.51
CA HIS A 165 -7.11 -4.43 14.80
C HIS A 165 -6.87 -3.01 15.31
N LYS A 166 -6.59 -2.85 16.62
CA LYS A 166 -6.17 -1.57 17.20
C LYS A 166 -4.88 -1.05 16.56
N GLU A 167 -3.86 -1.91 16.46
CA GLU A 167 -2.61 -1.59 15.76
C GLU A 167 -2.85 -1.17 14.31
N LEU A 168 -3.70 -1.92 13.60
CA LEU A 168 -4.01 -1.61 12.21
C LEU A 168 -4.68 -0.24 12.07
N LEU A 169 -5.67 0.03 12.92
CA LEU A 169 -6.39 1.30 12.93
C LEU A 169 -5.45 2.46 13.24
N TYR A 170 -4.57 2.28 14.22
CA TYR A 170 -3.57 3.27 14.59
C TYR A 170 -2.63 3.62 13.43
N TYR A 171 -2.10 2.61 12.72
CA TYR A 171 -1.25 2.86 11.57
C TYR A 171 -1.99 3.56 10.41
N LEU A 172 -3.24 3.18 10.17
CA LEU A 172 -4.04 3.75 9.08
C LEU A 172 -4.50 5.18 9.37
N ILE A 173 -5.00 5.47 10.57
CA ILE A 173 -5.65 6.74 10.90
C ILE A 173 -4.65 7.71 11.52
N VAL A 174 -3.98 7.30 12.60
CA VAL A 174 -3.11 8.19 13.38
C VAL A 174 -1.79 8.43 12.66
N LYS A 175 -1.14 7.35 12.17
CA LYS A 175 0.13 7.47 11.43
C LYS A 175 -0.07 7.74 9.94
N ASN A 176 -1.27 7.54 9.41
CA ASN A 176 -1.60 7.72 8.00
C ASN A 176 -0.63 6.98 7.05
N LEU A 177 -0.27 5.75 7.43
CA LEU A 177 0.59 4.89 6.63
C LEU A 177 -0.20 4.28 5.46
N SER A 178 0.47 4.12 4.33
CA SER A 178 -0.11 3.43 3.19
C SER A 178 -0.31 1.93 3.49
N PRO A 179 -1.33 1.29 2.91
CA PRO A 179 -1.54 -0.15 3.04
C PRO A 179 -0.30 -1.00 2.72
N ARG A 180 0.51 -0.61 1.73
CA ARG A 180 1.80 -1.25 1.39
C ARG A 180 2.83 -1.13 2.52
N GLN A 181 2.96 0.03 3.16
CA GLN A 181 3.89 0.21 4.29
C GLN A 181 3.46 -0.64 5.48
N ILE A 182 2.16 -0.68 5.77
CA ILE A 182 1.59 -1.50 6.84
C ILE A 182 1.79 -2.99 6.54
N ALA A 183 1.59 -3.40 5.29
CA ALA A 183 1.82 -4.75 4.82
C ALA A 183 3.28 -5.18 5.03
N ALA A 184 4.25 -4.30 4.75
CA ALA A 184 5.66 -4.54 5.03
C ALA A 184 5.93 -4.70 6.55
N ILE A 185 5.35 -3.85 7.39
CA ILE A 185 5.51 -3.91 8.86
C ILE A 185 4.91 -5.21 9.43
N LYS A 186 3.70 -5.60 9.00
CA LYS A 186 3.00 -6.80 9.49
C LYS A 186 3.36 -8.07 8.73
N GLN A 187 4.31 -8.02 7.80
CA GLN A 187 4.70 -9.13 6.91
C GLN A 187 3.51 -9.82 6.24
N CYS A 188 2.54 -9.01 5.79
CA CYS A 188 1.30 -9.45 5.15
C CYS A 188 1.23 -8.92 3.71
N THR A 189 0.26 -9.38 2.93
CA THR A 189 0.00 -8.81 1.60
C THR A 189 -0.79 -7.51 1.71
N ASP A 190 -0.57 -6.61 0.75
CA ASP A 190 -1.32 -5.34 0.64
C ASP A 190 -2.84 -5.59 0.59
N ARG A 191 -3.23 -6.62 -0.17
CA ARG A 191 -4.62 -7.10 -0.26
C ARG A 191 -5.21 -7.47 1.10
N ASN A 192 -4.45 -8.17 1.94
CA ASN A 192 -4.92 -8.56 3.27
C ASN A 192 -5.21 -7.31 4.11
N ILE A 193 -4.29 -6.35 4.12
CA ILE A 193 -4.44 -5.09 4.86
C ILE A 193 -5.69 -4.33 4.42
N ARG A 194 -5.92 -4.20 3.10
CA ARG A 194 -7.14 -3.58 2.54
C ARG A 194 -8.40 -4.30 2.98
N LYS A 195 -8.42 -5.63 2.91
CA LYS A 195 -9.56 -6.45 3.31
C LYS A 195 -9.87 -6.28 4.80
N VAL A 196 -8.86 -6.36 5.66
CA VAL A 196 -9.02 -6.18 7.11
C VAL A 196 -9.46 -4.75 7.42
N LYS A 197 -8.91 -3.73 6.73
CA LYS A 197 -9.35 -2.34 6.84
C LYS A 197 -10.85 -2.19 6.54
N THR A 198 -11.34 -2.73 5.43
CA THR A 198 -12.77 -2.66 5.08
C THR A 198 -13.64 -3.34 6.13
N THR A 199 -13.28 -4.55 6.55
CA THR A 199 -14.00 -5.28 7.60
C THR A 199 -14.02 -4.49 8.90
N LEU A 200 -12.89 -3.90 9.28
CA LEU A 200 -12.75 -3.12 10.49
C LEU A 200 -13.60 -1.85 10.47
N LEU A 201 -13.56 -1.08 9.38
CA LEU A 201 -14.37 0.13 9.24
C LEU A 201 -15.87 -0.19 9.26
N ASN A 202 -16.28 -1.29 8.63
CA ASN A 202 -17.68 -1.75 8.69
C ASN A 202 -18.08 -2.14 10.11
N LYS A 203 -17.20 -2.81 10.85
CA LYS A 203 -17.42 -3.16 12.25
C LYS A 203 -17.61 -1.90 13.12
N LEU A 204 -16.71 -0.92 12.99
CA LEU A 204 -16.80 0.34 13.73
C LEU A 204 -18.11 1.09 13.41
N ARG A 205 -18.52 1.14 12.14
CA ARG A 205 -19.79 1.76 11.73
C ARG A 205 -21.01 1.07 12.35
N LEU A 206 -21.00 -0.26 12.34
CA LEU A 206 -22.07 -1.08 12.89
C LEU A 206 -22.20 -0.87 14.40
N GLU A 207 -21.08 -1.01 15.13
CA GLU A 207 -21.08 -0.95 16.59
C GLU A 207 -21.34 0.46 17.12
N ALA A 208 -20.88 1.50 16.42
CA ALA A 208 -21.14 2.89 16.80
C ALA A 208 -22.54 3.41 16.37
N GLY A 209 -23.31 2.62 15.61
CA GLY A 209 -24.67 2.96 15.20
C GLY A 209 -24.76 3.97 14.05
N TYR A 210 -23.71 4.06 13.22
CA TYR A 210 -23.63 4.97 12.07
C TYR A 210 -24.19 4.40 10.77
N GLU A 211 -25.11 3.43 10.84
CA GLU A 211 -25.69 2.76 9.66
C GLU A 211 -26.42 3.72 8.71
N GLN A 212 -26.86 4.89 9.20
CA GLN A 212 -27.70 5.83 8.46
C GLN A 212 -26.97 6.76 7.47
N TYR A 213 -25.64 6.66 7.35
CA TYR A 213 -24.82 7.58 6.54
C TYR A 213 -24.19 6.93 5.29
N ILE A 214 -24.84 5.94 4.69
CA ILE A 214 -24.43 5.28 3.44
C ILE A 214 -25.35 5.67 2.30
#